data_AF-A0A8D8W811-F1
#
_entry.id   AF-A0A8D8W811-F1
#
_cell.length_a   1.000
_cell.length_b   1.000
_cell.length_c   1.000
_cell.angle_alpha   90.00
_cell.angle_beta   90.00
_cell.angle_gamma   90.00
#
_symmetry.space_group_name_H-M   'P 1'
#
loop_
_entity.id
_entity.type
_entity.pdbx_description
1 polymer ?
#
loop_
_entity_poly.entity_id
_entity_poly.type
_entity_poly.pdbx_seq_one_letter_code
_entity_poly.pdbx_strand_id
1 'polypeptide(L)'
;MPRQYKKPVGRTYKKYDDAKFQAAFNGMRRGMSIREAANKFGIPYYTVLQMHKTARASNKPLQKQGGQTVLSAEENLIVEKLVICGEWGYPLDTFDLRLFVKSYLDRIGRVERRPQVHRLLNVTS
;
A
#
# COMPACT_ATOMS: atom_id res chain seq x y z
N MET A 1 16.39 -9.59 -7.08
CA MET A 1 14.98 -9.88 -7.45
C MET A 1 14.04 -8.94 -6.70
N PRO A 2 12.90 -8.53 -7.29
CA PRO A 2 11.94 -7.63 -6.65
C PRO A 2 11.43 -8.24 -5.35
N ARG A 3 11.06 -7.41 -4.36
CA ARG A 3 10.66 -7.93 -3.05
C ARG A 3 9.36 -8.73 -3.18
N GLN A 4 9.45 -10.05 -3.15
CA GLN A 4 8.29 -10.89 -2.91
C GLN A 4 7.91 -10.74 -1.43
N TYR A 5 6.85 -9.96 -1.17
CA TYR A 5 6.35 -9.77 0.18
C TYR A 5 5.84 -11.10 0.75
N LYS A 6 6.65 -11.70 1.61
CA LYS A 6 6.24 -12.81 2.48
C LYS A 6 5.66 -12.20 3.75
N LYS A 7 4.42 -12.55 4.07
CA LYS A 7 3.76 -12.11 5.31
C LYS A 7 4.53 -12.68 6.49
N PRO A 8 4.88 -11.87 7.51
CA PRO A 8 5.44 -12.42 8.74
C PRO A 8 4.45 -13.39 9.38
N VAL A 9 4.97 -14.47 9.97
CA VAL A 9 4.14 -15.43 10.70
C VAL A 9 3.54 -14.71 11.90
N GLY A 10 2.21 -14.56 11.90
CA GLY A 10 1.49 -13.80 12.91
C GLY A 10 -0.01 -13.97 12.78
N ARG A 11 -0.78 -13.39 13.72
CA ARG A 11 -2.25 -13.44 13.66
C ARG A 11 -2.73 -12.75 12.39
N THR A 12 -3.40 -13.53 11.54
CA THR A 12 -4.08 -12.98 10.37
C THR A 12 -5.36 -12.30 10.82
N TYR A 13 -5.53 -11.05 10.42
CA TYR A 13 -6.82 -10.38 10.58
C TYR A 13 -7.87 -11.15 9.78
N LYS A 14 -9.06 -11.31 10.37
CA LYS A 14 -10.21 -11.95 9.71
C LYS A 14 -10.51 -11.19 8.41
N LYS A 15 -10.32 -11.87 7.28
CA LYS A 15 -10.83 -11.42 5.99
C LYS A 15 -12.31 -11.75 5.97
N TYR A 16 -13.15 -10.77 5.64
CA TYR A 16 -14.56 -11.03 5.41
C TYR A 16 -14.80 -11.23 3.92
N ASP A 17 -15.94 -11.83 3.64
CA ASP A 17 -16.40 -12.11 2.29
C ASP A 17 -16.80 -10.81 1.56
N ASP A 18 -16.19 -10.58 0.40
CA ASP A 18 -16.43 -9.39 -0.44
C ASP A 18 -17.90 -9.29 -0.88
N ALA A 19 -18.59 -10.43 -1.07
CA ALA A 19 -20.01 -10.43 -1.43
C ALA A 19 -20.89 -9.89 -0.29
N LYS A 20 -20.63 -10.33 0.96
CA LYS A 20 -21.33 -9.83 2.15
C LYS A 20 -21.05 -8.36 2.39
N PHE A 21 -19.83 -7.91 2.10
CA PHE A 21 -19.46 -6.51 2.18
C PHE A 21 -20.25 -5.63 1.22
N GLN A 22 -20.37 -6.03 -0.05
CA GLN A 22 -21.15 -5.27 -1.04
C GLN A 22 -22.64 -5.26 -0.69
N ALA A 23 -23.18 -6.38 -0.22
CA ALA A 23 -24.57 -6.46 0.21
C ALA A 23 -24.87 -5.53 1.40
N ALA A 24 -23.98 -5.49 2.39
CA ALA A 24 -24.09 -4.55 3.52
C ALA A 24 -24.03 -3.10 3.07
N PHE A 25 -23.13 -2.79 2.14
CA PHE A 25 -23.01 -1.44 1.58
C PHE A 25 -24.26 -1.00 0.82
N ASN A 26 -24.83 -1.88 -0.01
CA ASN A 26 -26.06 -1.63 -0.73
C ASN A 26 -27.26 -1.47 0.22
N GLY A 27 -27.30 -2.25 1.30
CA GLY A 27 -28.30 -2.09 2.36
C GLY A 27 -28.24 -0.72 3.02
N MET A 28 -27.05 -0.23 3.36
CA MET A 28 -26.86 1.12 3.91
C MET A 28 -27.24 2.22 2.92
N ARG A 29 -26.92 2.07 1.63
CA ARG A 29 -27.36 3.01 0.58
C ARG A 29 -28.89 3.09 0.49
N ARG A 30 -29.60 2.00 0.76
CA ARG A 30 -31.06 1.92 0.80
C ARG A 30 -31.68 2.44 2.11
N GLY A 31 -30.88 2.95 3.05
CA GLY A 31 -31.36 3.55 4.30
C GLY A 31 -31.28 2.66 5.54
N MET A 32 -30.68 1.46 5.45
CA MET A 32 -30.46 0.62 6.63
C MET A 32 -29.46 1.26 7.59
N SER A 33 -29.71 1.17 8.89
CA SER A 33 -28.77 1.66 9.88
C SER A 33 -27.49 0.80 9.91
N ILE A 34 -26.38 1.40 10.34
CA ILE A 34 -25.08 0.72 10.45
C ILE A 34 -25.18 -0.51 11.36
N ARG A 35 -25.98 -0.41 12.44
CA ARG A 35 -26.18 -1.48 13.42
C ARG A 35 -27.01 -2.62 12.86
N GLU A 36 -28.07 -2.32 12.11
CA GLU A 36 -28.86 -3.34 11.41
C GLU A 36 -28.05 -4.06 10.33
N ALA A 37 -27.25 -3.33 9.56
CA ALA A 37 -26.37 -3.93 8.56
C ALA A 37 -25.32 -4.84 9.19
N ALA A 38 -24.71 -4.42 10.30
CA ALA A 38 -23.76 -5.23 11.05
C ALA A 38 -24.36 -6.57 11.52
N ASN A 39 -25.56 -6.51 12.12
CA ASN A 39 -26.26 -7.69 12.60
C ASN A 39 -26.69 -8.62 11.46
N LYS A 40 -27.24 -8.05 10.38
CA LYS A 40 -27.79 -8.82 9.24
C LYS A 40 -26.71 -9.56 8.46
N PHE A 41 -25.52 -8.96 8.31
CA PHE A 41 -24.43 -9.53 7.51
C PHE A 41 -23.34 -10.20 8.36
N GLY A 42 -23.45 -10.16 9.70
CA GLY A 42 -22.48 -10.77 10.62
C GLY A 42 -21.10 -10.11 10.59
N ILE A 43 -21.06 -8.80 10.30
CA ILE A 43 -19.84 -8.00 10.20
C ILE A 43 -19.77 -7.10 11.45
N PRO A 44 -18.62 -6.96 12.13
CA PRO A 44 -18.52 -6.08 13.28
C PRO A 44 -18.92 -4.65 12.93
N TYR A 45 -19.67 -4.04 13.86
CA TYR A 45 -20.18 -2.68 13.72
C TYR A 45 -19.12 -1.68 13.27
N TYR A 46 -17.94 -1.72 13.87
CA TYR A 46 -16.85 -0.79 13.55
C TYR A 46 -16.36 -0.91 12.10
N THR A 47 -16.33 -2.13 11.56
CA THR A 47 -15.93 -2.37 10.17
C THR A 47 -16.94 -1.74 9.20
N VAL A 48 -18.24 -1.93 9.45
CA VAL A 48 -19.31 -1.33 8.64
C VAL A 48 -19.33 0.20 8.77
N LEU A 49 -19.09 0.73 9.97
CA LEU A 49 -18.97 2.17 10.24
C LEU A 49 -17.81 2.80 9.45
N GLN A 50 -16.64 2.16 9.45
CA GLN A 50 -15.46 2.64 8.71
C GLN A 50 -15.71 2.65 7.20
N MET A 51 -16.42 1.64 6.67
CA MET A 51 -16.85 1.62 5.27
C MET A 51 -17.79 2.78 4.93
N HIS A 52 -18.81 3.02 5.76
CA HIS A 52 -19.75 4.10 5.53
C HIS A 52 -19.06 5.49 5.56
N LYS A 53 -18.11 5.71 6.47
CA LYS A 53 -17.31 6.93 6.55
C LYS A 53 -16.43 7.14 5.32
N THR A 54 -15.69 6.10 4.91
CA THR A 54 -14.77 6.18 3.75
C THR A 54 -15.50 6.36 2.43
N ALA A 55 -16.65 5.69 2.26
CA ALA A 55 -17.51 5.86 1.09
C ALA A 55 -18.11 7.26 0.99
N ARG A 56 -18.65 7.82 2.08
CA ARG A 56 -19.22 9.18 2.09
C ARG A 56 -18.17 10.27 1.85
N ALA A 57 -16.98 10.11 2.43
CA ALA A 57 -15.97 11.17 2.41
C ALA A 57 -15.27 11.34 1.05
N SER A 58 -15.21 10.30 0.21
CA SER A 58 -14.35 10.38 -0.98
C SER A 58 -14.67 9.45 -2.15
N ASN A 59 -15.72 8.61 -2.11
CA ASN A 59 -15.96 7.54 -3.10
C ASN A 59 -14.73 6.63 -3.35
N LYS A 60 -13.73 6.67 -2.47
CA LYS A 60 -12.51 5.87 -2.63
C LYS A 60 -12.77 4.46 -2.09
N PRO A 61 -12.32 3.42 -2.81
CA PRO A 61 -12.35 2.07 -2.28
C PRO A 61 -11.51 1.97 -1.02
N LEU A 62 -11.84 1.00 -0.16
CA LEU A 62 -11.05 0.71 1.04
C LEU A 62 -9.59 0.46 0.64
N GLN A 63 -8.65 1.13 1.30
CA GLN A 63 -7.24 0.94 0.99
C GLN A 63 -6.81 -0.50 1.28
N LYS A 64 -5.94 -1.02 0.41
CA LYS A 64 -5.33 -2.34 0.61
C LYS A 64 -4.56 -2.34 1.94
N GLN A 65 -4.63 -3.46 2.65
CA GLN A 65 -3.83 -3.67 3.85
C GLN A 65 -2.33 -3.72 3.50
N GLY A 66 -1.52 -3.01 4.28
CA GLY A 66 -0.11 -2.73 3.97
C GLY A 66 0.02 -1.38 3.27
N GLY A 67 0.90 -0.52 3.77
CA GLY A 67 1.02 0.86 3.29
C GLY A 67 1.24 0.98 1.78
N GLN A 68 0.90 2.15 1.23
CA GLN A 68 1.03 2.43 -0.20
C GLN A 68 2.47 2.21 -0.68
N THR A 69 2.67 1.41 -1.72
CA THR A 69 3.95 1.30 -2.42
C THR A 69 4.13 2.49 -3.35
N VAL A 70 5.35 2.98 -3.43
CA VAL A 70 5.70 4.21 -4.15
C VAL A 70 6.15 3.85 -5.56
N LEU A 71 6.92 2.77 -5.63
CA LEU A 71 7.21 2.06 -6.86
C LEU A 71 6.10 1.02 -7.10
N SER A 72 5.71 0.89 -8.36
CA SER A 72 4.76 -0.13 -8.82
C SER A 72 5.41 -0.88 -10.00
N ALA A 73 4.94 -0.70 -11.24
CA ALA A 73 5.54 -1.31 -12.43
C ALA A 73 7.04 -0.98 -12.63
N GLU A 74 7.44 0.21 -12.18
CA GLU A 74 8.81 0.75 -12.29
C GLU A 74 9.82 -0.10 -11.50
N GLU A 75 9.40 -0.80 -10.44
CA GLU A 75 10.28 -1.62 -9.60
C GLU A 75 10.94 -2.74 -10.41
N ASN A 76 10.18 -3.38 -11.32
CA ASN A 76 10.70 -4.49 -12.12
C ASN A 76 11.79 -4.02 -13.09
N LEU A 77 11.59 -2.86 -13.72
CA LEU A 77 12.55 -2.27 -14.64
C LEU A 77 13.83 -1.88 -13.91
N ILE A 78 13.71 -1.25 -12.74
CA ILE A 78 14.87 -0.92 -11.89
C ILE A 78 15.66 -2.18 -11.53
N VAL A 79 14.97 -3.25 -11.12
CA VAL A 79 15.64 -4.52 -10.79
C VAL A 79 16.35 -5.12 -11.98
N GLU A 80 15.73 -5.12 -13.17
CA GLU A 80 16.35 -5.64 -14.40
C GLU A 80 17.65 -4.91 -14.72
N LYS A 81 17.66 -3.57 -14.66
CA LYS A 81 18.86 -2.79 -14.95
C LYS A 81 19.96 -2.98 -13.91
N LEU A 82 19.59 -3.14 -12.64
CA LEU A 82 20.55 -3.44 -11.58
C LEU A 82 21.21 -4.81 -11.74
N VAL A 83 20.46 -5.81 -12.23
CA VAL A 83 21.03 -7.13 -12.54
C VAL A 83 22.08 -7.01 -13.64
N ILE A 84 21.77 -6.28 -14.73
CA ILE A 84 22.74 -6.04 -15.82
C ILE A 84 24.00 -5.34 -15.30
N CYS A 85 23.86 -4.33 -14.45
CA CYS A 85 25.02 -3.67 -13.85
C CYS A 85 25.86 -4.64 -12.98
N GLY A 86 25.20 -5.54 -12.24
CA GLY A 86 25.88 -6.59 -11.49
C GLY A 86 26.62 -7.58 -12.39
N GLU A 87 26.03 -7.98 -13.51
CA GLU A 87 26.67 -8.85 -14.52
C GLU A 87 27.91 -8.20 -15.15
N TRP A 88 27.90 -6.87 -15.33
CA TRP A 88 29.05 -6.10 -15.80
C TRP A 88 30.14 -5.91 -14.73
N GLY A 89 29.93 -6.40 -13.51
CA GLY A 89 30.90 -6.35 -12.43
C GLY A 89 30.94 -5.01 -11.68
N TYR A 90 29.90 -4.19 -11.77
CA TYR A 90 29.84 -2.95 -10.98
C TYR A 90 29.59 -3.29 -9.50
N PRO A 91 30.41 -2.76 -8.57
CA PRO A 91 30.19 -2.92 -7.14
C PRO A 91 29.04 -2.01 -6.70
N LEU A 92 27.82 -2.54 -6.69
CA LEU A 92 26.62 -1.82 -6.23
C LEU A 92 26.24 -2.25 -4.81
N ASP A 93 26.13 -1.29 -3.90
CA ASP A 93 25.62 -1.51 -2.55
C ASP A 93 24.17 -1.03 -2.40
N THR A 94 23.53 -1.45 -1.31
CA THR A 94 22.20 -1.02 -0.87
C THR A 94 22.05 0.51 -0.79
N PHE A 95 23.14 1.24 -0.55
CA PHE A 95 23.14 2.71 -0.59
C PHE A 95 22.94 3.24 -2.01
N ASP A 96 23.66 2.72 -3.00
CA ASP A 96 23.54 3.10 -4.41
C ASP A 96 22.13 2.84 -4.93
N LEU A 97 21.53 1.72 -4.52
CA LEU A 97 20.14 1.40 -4.83
C LEU A 97 19.18 2.48 -4.33
N ARG A 98 19.36 2.95 -3.09
CA ARG A 98 18.53 4.01 -2.50
C ARG A 98 18.71 5.32 -3.25
N LEU A 99 19.95 5.66 -3.62
CA LEU A 99 20.26 6.87 -4.37
C LEU A 99 19.65 6.84 -5.77
N PHE A 100 19.73 5.71 -6.48
CA PHE A 100 19.11 5.50 -7.79
C PHE A 100 17.59 5.69 -7.73
N VAL A 101 16.94 4.99 -6.81
CA VAL A 101 15.48 5.07 -6.61
C VAL A 101 15.06 6.49 -6.25
N LYS A 102 15.80 7.15 -5.36
CA LYS A 102 15.53 8.53 -4.95
C LYS A 102 15.69 9.51 -6.11
N SER A 103 16.79 9.43 -6.85
CA SER A 103 17.04 10.25 -8.04
C SER A 103 15.96 10.06 -9.11
N TYR A 104 15.49 8.84 -9.31
CA TYR A 104 14.40 8.54 -10.24
C TYR A 104 13.08 9.18 -9.79
N LEU A 105 12.72 9.01 -8.51
CA LEU A 105 11.49 9.58 -7.94
C LEU A 105 11.51 11.12 -7.97
N ASP A 106 12.63 11.73 -7.64
CA ASP A 106 12.81 13.19 -7.67
C ASP A 106 12.69 13.74 -9.10
N ARG A 107 13.23 13.04 -10.10
CA ARG A 107 13.09 13.39 -11.52
C ARG A 107 11.64 13.35 -12.02
N ILE A 108 10.82 12.46 -11.47
CA ILE A 108 9.39 12.33 -11.81
C ILE A 108 8.53 13.27 -10.94
N GLY A 109 9.13 13.98 -9.98
CA GLY A 109 8.42 14.88 -9.07
C GLY A 109 7.65 14.16 -7.95
N ARG A 110 7.94 12.87 -7.70
CA ARG A 110 7.35 12.10 -6.61
C ARG A 110 8.24 12.20 -5.36
N VAL A 111 7.82 13.00 -4.38
CA VAL A 111 8.61 13.20 -3.16
C VAL A 111 8.28 12.15 -2.09
N GLU A 112 9.26 11.29 -1.80
CA GLU A 112 9.18 10.36 -0.67
C GLU A 112 9.53 11.04 0.67
N ARG A 113 8.55 11.13 1.56
CA ARG A 113 8.69 11.75 2.90
C ARG A 113 9.14 10.78 4.00
N ARG A 114 9.32 9.48 3.70
CA ARG A 114 9.68 8.50 4.72
C ARG A 114 11.10 8.76 5.25
N PRO A 115 11.33 8.70 6.57
CA PRO A 115 12.60 9.11 7.19
C PRO A 115 13.84 8.35 6.68
N GLN A 116 13.65 7.11 6.19
CA GLN A 116 14.76 6.22 5.83
C GLN A 116 15.55 6.70 4.60
N VAL A 117 14.91 7.41 3.68
CA VAL A 117 15.55 7.92 2.45
C VAL A 117 15.92 9.39 2.61
N HIS A 118 15.08 10.17 3.30
CA HIS A 118 15.30 11.60 3.47
C HIS A 118 16.46 11.93 4.42
N ARG A 119 16.69 11.11 5.46
CA ARG A 119 17.71 11.38 6.49
C ARG A 119 19.15 11.13 5.99
N LEU A 120 19.34 10.38 4.90
CA LEU A 120 20.68 10.05 4.39
C LEU A 120 21.25 11.08 3.40
N LEU A 121 20.43 12.01 2.90
CA LEU A 121 20.84 12.99 1.89
C LEU A 121 20.94 14.43 2.42
N ASN A 122 20.46 14.69 3.64
CA ASN A 122 20.51 16.01 4.27
C ASN A 122 21.74 16.21 5.18
N VAL A 123 22.76 15.36 5.07
CA VAL A 123 23.97 15.41 5.93
C VAL A 123 25.10 16.22 5.25
N THR A 124 24.89 16.74 4.05
CA THR A 124 25.87 17.57 3.34
C THR A 124 25.27 18.92 2.99
N SER A 125 25.38 19.87 3.92
CA SER A 125 25.25 21.31 3.70
C SER A 125 25.98 22.05 4.80
#